data_AF-A0A1Y5DXS7-F1
#
_entry.id   AF-A0A1Y5DXS7-F1
#
_cell.length_a   1.000
_cell.length_b   1.000
_cell.length_c   1.000
_cell.angle_alpha   90.00
_cell.angle_beta   90.00
_cell.angle_gamma   90.00
#
_symmetry.space_group_name_H-M   'P 1'
#
loop_
_entity.id
_entity.type
_entity.pdbx_description
1 polymer ?
#
loop_
_entity_poly.entity_id
_entity_poly.type
_entity_poly.pdbx_seq_one_letter_code
_entity_poly.pdbx_strand_id
1 'polypeptide(L)'
;MSNYKNDIDTTASLIASQGAPWNAINPEYAARMRAQNKFQTGLDIARYTAKIMRADMDRYDADPSQYTQSLGCWHGFIGQQKMISIKKHFNSTDRRYLYLSGWMVAALRSEFGPLPDQSMHEKTSVSSLIEELYTFLRQADARELGEHFR
;
A
#
# COMPACT_ATOMS: atom_id res chain seq x y z
N MET A 1 2.05 -20.42 -11.48
CA MET A 1 0.83 -20.00 -12.20
C MET A 1 0.44 -18.63 -11.65
N SER A 2 0.10 -17.66 -12.50
CA SER A 2 -0.24 -16.32 -12.01
C SER A 2 -1.46 -16.40 -11.10
N ASN A 3 -1.43 -15.73 -9.94
CA ASN A 3 -2.58 -15.67 -9.01
C ASN A 3 -3.88 -15.30 -9.72
N TYR A 4 -3.80 -14.48 -10.77
CA TYR A 4 -4.94 -14.05 -11.58
C TYR A 4 -5.71 -15.20 -12.25
N LYS A 5 -5.04 -16.15 -12.92
CA LYS A 5 -5.75 -17.26 -13.57
C LYS A 5 -6.41 -18.17 -12.54
N ASN A 6 -5.71 -18.45 -11.44
CA ASN A 6 -6.26 -19.22 -10.33
C ASN A 6 -7.47 -18.52 -9.70
N ASP A 7 -7.46 -17.19 -9.59
CA ASP A 7 -8.60 -16.41 -9.09
C ASP A 7 -9.81 -16.48 -10.02
N ILE A 8 -9.61 -16.48 -11.35
CA ILE A 8 -10.69 -16.71 -12.33
C ILE A 8 -11.30 -18.09 -12.12
N ASP A 9 -10.47 -19.14 -12.10
CA ASP A 9 -10.93 -20.53 -11.99
C ASP A 9 -11.66 -20.78 -10.66
N THR A 10 -11.13 -20.23 -9.56
CA THR A 10 -11.75 -20.30 -8.23
C THR A 10 -13.10 -19.58 -8.21
N THR A 11 -13.17 -18.39 -8.82
CA THR A 11 -14.41 -17.60 -8.84
C THR A 11 -15.45 -18.23 -9.75
N ALA A 12 -15.05 -18.77 -10.90
CA ALA A 12 -15.94 -19.50 -11.81
C ALA A 12 -16.54 -20.74 -11.13
N SER A 13 -15.71 -21.50 -10.39
CA SER A 13 -16.16 -22.66 -9.62
C SER A 13 -17.17 -22.27 -8.53
N LEU A 14 -16.92 -21.17 -7.83
CA LEU A 14 -17.85 -20.66 -6.82
C LEU A 14 -19.17 -20.21 -7.44
N ILE A 15 -19.15 -19.44 -8.53
CA ILE A 15 -20.36 -19.01 -9.25
C ILE A 15 -21.18 -20.22 -9.70
N ALA A 16 -20.53 -21.24 -10.27
CA ALA A 16 -21.20 -22.47 -10.68
C ALA A 16 -21.88 -23.20 -9.49
N SER A 17 -21.26 -23.21 -8.31
CA SER A 17 -21.86 -23.83 -7.11
C SER A 17 -23.09 -23.09 -6.57
N GLN A 18 -23.22 -21.78 -6.83
CA GLN A 18 -24.37 -20.97 -6.39
C GLN A 18 -25.51 -21.00 -7.42
N GLY A 19 -25.23 -21.38 -8.67
CA GLY A 19 -26.21 -21.61 -9.72
C GLY A 19 -26.87 -20.33 -10.26
N ALA A 20 -28.11 -20.48 -10.72
CA ALA A 20 -28.83 -19.43 -11.47
C ALA A 20 -28.85 -18.03 -10.83
N PRO A 21 -28.96 -17.86 -9.49
CA PRO A 21 -28.92 -16.55 -8.86
C PRO A 21 -27.64 -15.74 -9.13
N TRP A 22 -26.52 -16.39 -9.48
CA TRP A 22 -25.22 -15.74 -9.68
C TRP A 22 -24.83 -15.60 -11.16
N ASN A 23 -25.74 -15.90 -12.11
CA ASN A 23 -25.46 -15.86 -13.55
C ASN A 23 -24.98 -14.49 -14.07
N ALA A 24 -25.29 -13.40 -13.37
CA ALA A 24 -24.85 -12.05 -13.76
C ALA A 24 -23.40 -11.71 -13.35
N ILE A 25 -22.76 -12.55 -12.53
CA ILE A 25 -21.41 -12.31 -12.04
C ILE A 25 -20.40 -12.79 -13.08
N ASN A 26 -19.50 -11.90 -13.52
CA ASN A 26 -18.39 -12.27 -14.38
C ASN A 26 -17.17 -12.70 -13.53
N PRO A 27 -16.69 -13.96 -13.64
CA PRO A 27 -15.57 -14.45 -12.83
C PRO A 27 -14.26 -13.69 -13.10
N GLU A 28 -14.04 -13.23 -14.33
CA GLU A 28 -12.85 -12.45 -14.67
C GLU A 28 -12.88 -11.07 -14.02
N TYR A 29 -14.02 -10.37 -14.04
CA TYR A 29 -14.14 -9.06 -13.38
C TYR A 29 -13.94 -9.16 -11.87
N ALA A 30 -14.50 -10.19 -11.23
CA ALA A 30 -14.26 -10.46 -9.81
C ALA A 30 -12.78 -10.79 -9.53
N ALA A 31 -12.11 -11.55 -10.41
CA ALA A 31 -10.68 -11.83 -10.29
C ALA A 31 -9.82 -10.56 -10.44
N ARG A 32 -10.19 -9.63 -11.34
CA ARG A 32 -9.53 -8.32 -11.47
C ARG A 32 -9.66 -7.51 -10.17
N MET A 33 -10.85 -7.46 -9.57
CA MET A 33 -11.07 -6.79 -8.28
C MET A 33 -10.22 -7.39 -7.16
N ARG A 34 -10.06 -8.71 -7.11
CA ARG A 34 -9.15 -9.38 -6.15
C ARG A 34 -7.69 -9.01 -6.39
N ALA A 35 -7.24 -9.03 -7.65
CA ALA A 35 -5.87 -8.67 -8.01
C ALA A 35 -5.55 -7.20 -7.66
N GLN A 36 -6.51 -6.29 -7.89
CA GLN A 36 -6.42 -4.87 -7.54
C GLN A 36 -6.42 -4.63 -6.01
N ASN A 37 -6.88 -5.60 -5.21
CA ASN A 37 -6.88 -5.53 -3.75
C ASN A 37 -5.97 -6.59 -3.11
N LYS A 38 -4.71 -6.64 -3.55
CA LYS A 38 -3.71 -7.61 -3.08
C LYS A 38 -3.50 -7.60 -1.56
N PHE A 39 -3.48 -6.42 -0.94
CA PHE A 39 -3.33 -6.26 0.50
C PHE A 39 -4.70 -5.96 1.12
N GLN A 40 -5.32 -6.99 1.72
CA GLN A 40 -6.68 -6.90 2.25
C GLN A 40 -6.73 -6.20 3.60
N THR A 41 -5.68 -6.34 4.42
CA THR A 41 -5.60 -5.73 5.75
C THR A 41 -4.28 -5.02 5.97
N GLY A 42 -4.27 -4.09 6.94
CA GLY A 42 -3.03 -3.46 7.40
C GLY A 42 -2.01 -4.45 7.98
N LEU A 43 -2.46 -5.58 8.52
CA LEU A 43 -1.55 -6.63 9.03
C LEU A 43 -0.82 -7.34 7.89
N ASP A 44 -1.45 -7.52 6.74
CA ASP A 44 -0.78 -8.10 5.56
C ASP A 44 0.32 -7.19 5.05
N ILE A 45 0.05 -5.87 5.02
CA ILE A 45 1.03 -4.84 4.69
C ILE A 45 2.18 -4.89 5.70
N ALA A 46 1.88 -4.88 7.01
CA ALA A 46 2.90 -4.88 8.06
C ALA A 46 3.81 -6.11 7.97
N ARG A 47 3.26 -7.31 7.77
CA ARG A 47 4.05 -8.54 7.59
C ARG A 47 4.90 -8.49 6.32
N TYR A 48 4.35 -7.96 5.22
CA TYR A 48 5.06 -7.84 3.95
C TYR A 48 6.23 -6.85 4.03
N THR A 49 6.01 -5.65 4.56
CA THR A 49 7.03 -4.61 4.64
C THR A 49 8.08 -4.90 5.71
N ALA A 50 7.72 -5.58 6.82
CA ALA A 50 8.69 -6.03 7.82
C ALA A 50 9.73 -7.00 7.24
N LYS A 51 9.31 -7.90 6.34
CA LYS A 51 10.23 -8.81 5.63
C LYS A 51 11.20 -8.05 4.72
N ILE A 52 10.71 -7.03 4.01
CA ILE A 52 11.54 -6.18 3.15
C ILE A 52 12.60 -5.44 3.99
N MET A 53 12.18 -4.83 5.10
CA MET A 53 13.11 -4.11 5.98
C MET A 53 14.19 -5.02 6.55
N ARG A 54 13.84 -6.25 6.97
CA ARG A 54 14.82 -7.23 7.44
C ARG A 54 15.84 -7.60 6.36
N ALA A 55 15.37 -7.88 5.15
CA ALA A 55 16.27 -8.16 4.03
C ALA A 55 17.19 -6.97 3.70
N ASP A 56 16.69 -5.73 3.81
CA ASP A 56 17.52 -4.54 3.62
C ASP A 56 18.55 -4.32 4.73
N MET A 57 18.22 -4.68 5.98
CA MET A 57 19.18 -4.68 7.08
C MET A 57 20.31 -5.68 6.82
N ASP A 58 19.97 -6.92 6.44
CA ASP A 58 20.96 -7.96 6.13
C ASP A 58 21.88 -7.53 4.95
N ARG A 59 21.31 -6.83 3.95
CA ARG A 59 22.08 -6.26 2.82
C ARG A 59 23.06 -5.19 3.29
N TYR A 60 22.62 -4.28 4.15
CA TYR A 60 23.47 -3.21 4.68
C TYR A 60 24.60 -3.74 5.57
N ASP A 61 24.29 -4.75 6.41
CA ASP A 61 25.29 -5.41 7.25
C ASP A 61 26.40 -6.07 6.42
N ALA A 62 26.04 -6.62 5.25
CA ALA A 62 27.00 -7.20 4.31
C ALA A 62 27.77 -6.15 3.48
N ASP A 63 27.12 -5.04 3.10
CA ASP A 63 27.68 -3.94 2.32
C ASP A 63 27.03 -2.59 2.71
N PRO A 64 27.74 -1.72 3.45
CA PRO A 64 27.21 -0.43 3.90
C PRO A 64 26.82 0.54 2.77
N SER A 65 27.26 0.30 1.54
CA SER A 65 26.79 1.08 0.38
C SER A 65 25.33 0.74 0.00
N GLN A 66 24.78 -0.37 0.51
CA GLN A 66 23.39 -0.81 0.30
C GLN A 66 22.41 -0.20 1.30
N TYR A 67 22.57 1.09 1.63
CA TYR A 67 21.67 1.80 2.53
C TYR A 67 20.28 2.04 1.92
N THR A 68 19.35 2.46 2.78
CA THR A 68 17.97 2.77 2.41
C THR A 68 17.64 4.25 2.61
N GLN A 69 16.61 4.75 1.93
CA GLN A 69 16.22 6.16 2.02
C GLN A 69 14.73 6.35 2.15
N SER A 70 14.34 7.46 2.77
CA SER A 70 12.94 7.88 2.89
C SER A 70 12.82 9.40 2.86
N LEU A 71 11.58 9.86 2.72
CA LEU A 71 11.20 11.25 2.94
C LEU A 71 9.91 11.23 3.76
N GLY A 72 9.76 12.21 4.64
CA GLY A 72 8.54 12.43 5.39
C GLY A 72 7.36 12.68 4.45
N CYS A 73 6.22 12.03 4.70
CA CYS A 73 4.97 12.30 3.99
C CYS A 73 3.86 12.62 5.00
N TRP A 74 3.35 13.86 4.98
CA TRP A 74 2.33 14.33 5.93
C TRP A 74 0.90 13.98 5.49
N HIS A 75 0.70 13.43 4.30
CA HIS A 75 -0.60 13.01 3.78
C HIS A 75 -0.47 11.85 2.78
N GLY A 76 -1.50 11.03 2.67
CA GLY A 76 -1.55 9.85 1.81
C GLY A 76 -1.25 10.18 0.35
N PHE A 77 -1.86 11.24 -0.17
CA PHE A 77 -1.60 11.73 -1.52
C PHE A 77 -0.13 12.09 -1.77
N ILE A 78 0.56 12.71 -0.81
CA ILE A 78 1.98 13.03 -0.93
C ILE A 78 2.82 11.76 -0.98
N GLY A 79 2.52 10.78 -0.11
CA GLY A 79 3.16 9.47 -0.14
C GLY A 79 2.94 8.73 -1.47
N GLN A 80 1.73 8.82 -2.02
CA GLN A 80 1.37 8.23 -3.32
C GLN A 80 2.19 8.82 -4.46
N GLN A 81 2.21 10.16 -4.59
CA GLN A 81 2.95 10.83 -5.65
C GLN A 81 4.45 10.56 -5.53
N LYS A 82 4.98 10.47 -4.30
CA LYS A 82 6.36 10.07 -4.07
C LYS A 82 6.65 8.69 -4.67
N MET A 83 5.82 7.68 -4.36
CA MET A 83 6.04 6.32 -4.84
C MET A 83 5.82 6.18 -6.35
N ILE A 84 4.86 6.89 -6.93
CA ILE A 84 4.66 6.96 -8.39
C ILE A 84 5.89 7.56 -9.07
N SER A 85 6.41 8.68 -8.55
CA SER A 85 7.62 9.32 -9.08
C SER A 85 8.83 8.38 -9.01
N ILE A 86 9.00 7.66 -7.88
CA ILE A 86 10.07 6.67 -7.71
C ILE A 86 9.98 5.58 -8.78
N LYS A 87 8.80 4.98 -8.97
CA LYS A 87 8.60 3.93 -9.99
C LYS A 87 8.86 4.46 -11.40
N LYS A 88 8.39 5.68 -11.70
CA LYS A 88 8.57 6.33 -13.02
C LYS A 88 10.04 6.58 -13.37
N HIS A 89 10.85 7.03 -12.41
CA HIS A 89 12.21 7.50 -12.70
C HIS A 89 13.31 6.49 -12.34
N PHE A 90 13.05 5.58 -11.40
CA PHE A 90 14.05 4.61 -10.93
C PHE A 90 13.66 3.15 -11.20
N ASN A 91 12.49 2.88 -11.79
CA ASN A 91 11.98 1.56 -12.16
C ASN A 91 11.81 0.56 -11.00
N SER A 92 12.12 0.95 -9.77
CA SER A 92 12.04 0.08 -8.59
C SER A 92 11.79 0.88 -7.32
N THR A 93 11.06 0.26 -6.39
CA THR A 93 10.85 0.79 -5.02
C THR A 93 11.84 0.20 -4.02
N ASP A 94 12.73 -0.71 -4.44
CA ASP A 94 13.73 -1.37 -3.59
C ASP A 94 14.52 -0.33 -2.80
N ARG A 95 14.68 -0.50 -1.48
CA ARG A 95 15.37 0.45 -0.58
C ARG A 95 14.77 1.86 -0.46
N ARG A 96 13.55 2.11 -0.95
CA ARG A 96 12.82 3.39 -0.81
C ARG A 96 11.63 3.22 0.11
N TYR A 97 11.60 3.99 1.19
CA TYR A 97 10.62 3.87 2.28
C TYR A 97 9.78 5.14 2.44
N LEU A 98 8.66 5.01 3.14
CA LEU A 98 7.90 6.14 3.71
C LEU A 98 8.41 6.43 5.12
N TYR A 99 8.46 7.71 5.48
CA TYR A 99 8.68 8.14 6.86
C TYR A 99 7.47 8.92 7.35
N LEU A 100 7.00 8.58 8.55
CA LEU A 100 5.92 9.29 9.22
C LEU A 100 6.54 10.17 10.30
N SER A 101 6.49 11.48 10.09
CA SER A 101 7.07 12.46 11.01
C SER A 101 6.03 12.87 12.06
N GLY A 102 6.30 12.59 13.34
CA GLY A 102 5.47 13.06 14.46
C GLY A 102 5.32 14.58 14.49
N TRP A 103 6.39 15.31 14.15
CA TRP A 103 6.37 16.76 14.00
C TRP A 103 5.35 17.21 12.94
N MET A 104 5.31 16.56 11.77
CA MET A 104 4.34 16.93 10.73
C MET A 104 2.92 16.54 11.10
N VAL A 105 2.73 15.47 11.88
CA VAL A 105 1.41 15.13 12.45
C VAL A 105 0.94 16.26 13.37
N ALA A 106 1.78 16.70 14.32
CA ALA A 106 1.45 17.80 15.22
C ALA A 106 1.14 19.10 14.45
N ALA A 107 1.96 19.44 13.46
CA ALA A 107 1.84 20.69 12.73
C ALA A 107 0.67 20.74 11.73
N LEU A 108 0.27 19.60 11.16
CA LEU A 108 -0.62 19.58 9.98
C LEU A 108 -1.85 18.66 10.09
N ARG A 109 -1.87 17.72 11.06
CA ARG A 109 -2.87 16.63 11.09
C ARG A 109 -3.75 16.63 12.33
N SER A 110 -3.40 17.45 13.31
CA SER A 110 -4.16 17.64 14.54
C SER A 110 -5.53 18.27 14.27
N GLU A 111 -6.59 17.75 14.88
CA GLU A 111 -7.92 18.37 14.87
C GLU A 111 -7.92 19.76 15.54
N PHE A 112 -6.94 20.02 16.42
CA PHE A 112 -6.74 21.31 17.08
C PHE A 112 -6.05 22.36 16.18
N GLY A 113 -5.75 22.02 14.92
CA GLY A 113 -4.88 22.82 14.06
C GLY A 113 -3.39 22.68 14.44
N PRO A 114 -2.52 23.58 13.95
CA PRO A 114 -1.07 23.45 14.15
C PRO A 114 -0.64 23.48 15.61
N LEU A 115 0.05 22.43 16.05
CA LEU A 115 0.64 22.32 17.39
C LEU A 115 2.17 22.17 17.31
N PRO A 116 2.91 22.57 18.37
CA PRO A 116 4.32 22.23 18.48
C PRO A 116 4.49 20.71 18.69
N ASP A 117 5.69 20.21 18.38
CA ASP A 117 6.04 18.79 18.48
C ASP A 117 6.30 18.37 19.93
N GLN A 118 5.21 18.28 20.69
CA GLN A 118 5.19 17.95 22.12
C GLN A 118 4.13 16.90 22.45
N SER A 119 3.72 16.11 21.45
CA SER A 119 2.72 15.03 21.59
C SER A 119 1.38 15.47 22.19
N MET A 120 0.94 16.70 21.92
CA MET A 120 -0.31 17.28 22.46
C MET A 120 -1.55 17.02 21.58
N HIS A 121 -1.37 16.61 20.32
CA HIS A 121 -2.47 16.24 19.43
C HIS A 121 -3.10 14.91 19.86
N GLU A 122 -4.32 14.65 19.38
CA GLU A 122 -4.98 13.37 19.49
C GLU A 122 -4.12 12.26 18.87
N LYS A 123 -3.74 11.27 19.70
CA LYS A 123 -2.81 10.21 19.30
C LYS A 123 -3.27 9.39 18.10
N THR A 124 -4.58 9.35 17.86
CA THR A 124 -5.20 8.66 16.72
C THR A 124 -4.74 9.24 15.38
N SER A 125 -4.35 10.52 15.33
CA SER A 125 -3.86 11.15 14.09
C SER A 125 -2.57 10.52 13.55
N VAL A 126 -1.77 9.89 14.42
CA VAL A 126 -0.60 9.10 14.00
C VAL A 126 -1.06 7.84 13.25
N SER A 127 -1.92 7.01 13.85
CA SER A 127 -2.41 5.78 13.22
C SER A 127 -3.25 6.05 11.98
N SER A 128 -4.07 7.10 12.00
CA SER A 128 -4.91 7.50 10.85
C SER A 128 -4.04 7.88 9.65
N LEU A 129 -2.92 8.58 9.85
CA LEU A 129 -2.00 8.89 8.76
C LEU A 129 -1.32 7.62 8.20
N ILE A 130 -0.99 6.63 9.04
CA ILE A 130 -0.45 5.34 8.55
C ILE A 130 -1.47 4.65 7.63
N GLU A 131 -2.72 4.54 8.08
CA GLU A 131 -3.80 3.93 7.30
C GLU A 131 -4.08 4.70 6.00
N GLU A 132 -4.11 6.03 6.05
CA GLU A 132 -4.30 6.89 4.89
C GLU A 132 -3.17 6.70 3.87
N LEU A 133 -1.90 6.69 4.30
CA LEU A 133 -0.76 6.44 3.41
C LEU A 133 -0.92 5.13 2.65
N TYR A 134 -1.24 4.04 3.35
CA TYR A 134 -1.41 2.75 2.71
C TYR A 134 -2.68 2.65 1.85
N THR A 135 -3.75 3.36 2.22
CA THR A 135 -4.95 3.46 1.39
C THR A 135 -4.65 4.09 0.03
N PHE A 136 -3.93 5.22 0.03
CA PHE A 136 -3.54 5.89 -1.21
C PHE A 136 -2.56 5.05 -2.05
N LEU A 137 -1.62 4.33 -1.43
CA LEU A 137 -0.71 3.45 -2.16
C LEU A 137 -1.45 2.25 -2.79
N ARG A 138 -2.35 1.60 -2.05
CA ARG A 138 -3.20 0.51 -2.57
C ARG A 138 -4.05 1.00 -3.74
N GLN A 139 -4.57 2.21 -3.65
CA GLN A 139 -5.37 2.78 -4.73
C GLN A 139 -4.55 3.09 -5.98
N ALA A 140 -3.27 3.50 -5.83
CA ALA A 140 -2.38 3.64 -6.97
C ALA A 140 -2.14 2.30 -7.68
N ASP A 141 -1.90 1.22 -6.92
CA ASP A 141 -1.77 -0.12 -7.50
C ASP A 141 -3.05 -0.55 -8.23
N ALA A 142 -4.23 -0.34 -7.62
CA ALA A 142 -5.51 -0.68 -8.24
C ALA A 142 -5.76 0.08 -9.55
N ARG A 143 -5.43 1.37 -9.59
CA ARG A 143 -5.55 2.20 -10.80
C ARG A 143 -4.66 1.69 -11.93
N GLU A 144 -3.37 1.50 -11.65
CA GLU A 144 -2.40 1.06 -12.67
C GLU A 144 -2.73 -0.34 -13.19
N LEU A 145 -3.13 -1.28 -12.31
CA LEU A 145 -3.63 -2.58 -12.73
C LEU A 145 -4.92 -2.47 -13.56
N GLY A 146 -5.80 -1.53 -13.22
CA GLY A 146 -7.00 -1.23 -13.99
C GLY A 146 -6.68 -0.84 -15.43
N GLU A 147 -5.67 0.00 -15.66
CA GLU A 147 -5.21 0.35 -17.01
C GLU A 147 -4.64 -0.87 -17.76
N HIS A 148 -3.95 -1.79 -17.07
CA HIS A 148 -3.44 -3.02 -17.67
C HIS A 148 -4.54 -4.04 -18.05
N PHE A 149 -5.74 -3.94 -17.46
CA PHE A 149 -6.87 -4.81 -17.78
C PHE A 149 -7.82 -4.25 -18.84
N ARG A 150 -7.57 -3.03 -19.33
CA ARG A 150 -8.37 -2.38 -20.39
C ARG A 150 -8.00 -2.88 -21.77
#